data_AF-A0AAV2MR40-F1
#
_entry.id   AF-A0AAV2MR40-F1
#
_cell.length_a   1.000
_cell.length_b   1.000
_cell.length_c   1.000
_cell.angle_alpha   90.00
_cell.angle_beta   90.00
_cell.angle_gamma   90.00
#
_symmetry.space_group_name_H-M   'P 1'
#
loop_
_entity.id
_entity.type
_entity.pdbx_description
1 polymer ?
#
loop_
_entity_poly.entity_id
_entity_poly.type
_entity_poly.pdbx_seq_one_letter_code
_entity_poly.pdbx_strand_id
1 'polypeptide(L)'
;MNVLLTLVGQLPSSQQRCSHNWLHGHLLQIKALFHRATCAHSAIPELKEAVNKVEASLWLATAAQRCALVKKAYVEVVETVIQSCSEPFLSQLHNILSEDLLKLQQGIQIGRSCFHQTLIKFLCMHPLWSSHIWEQFGVLSPEVRLILVKWTVDGCHLLPNKEQIYEVLQANLRDALLSRCLEYRHSYLEALVTVGTSGETHDVEDEKSGPEFLSQALGAVGLLLPHCSSFTTIERWCKVLKQHCLAQAPEGLRMACAKALVLAGVSLLSLRIHRENPAIMIRLVSIGLILLQDQNVQIRVKAAYFASMLKHISERTQGSIFVMQVNMALPFLLQQLTEQCSETGALEILFSYLPSTGLKLVQKKALQNRCVTLYEQDEANVFAEHSVMCAHVLPYLLQMADKYSQSPSLAKYVNVWAKESGPSLLEDLLVCQELPSGDMQTWLTLLMDTHFHSTLCGMLTRAALLIRLMKESKSFPDVCERSTLQQAALAAHRVLRKNGVHFSCSLPAAVLGESSK
;
A
#
# COMPACT_ATOMS: atom_id res chain seq x y z
N MET A 1 1.86 -58.65 -10.11
CA MET A 1 3.30 -58.36 -9.92
C MET A 1 4.16 -58.80 -11.10
N ASN A 2 3.96 -60.00 -11.69
CA ASN A 2 4.64 -60.44 -12.92
C ASN A 2 4.61 -59.42 -14.09
N VAL A 3 3.49 -58.72 -14.26
CA VAL A 3 3.35 -57.66 -15.27
C VAL A 3 4.30 -56.47 -14.98
N LEU A 4 4.43 -56.06 -13.72
CA LEU A 4 5.32 -54.96 -13.33
C LEU A 4 6.79 -55.33 -13.59
N LEU A 5 7.23 -56.52 -13.16
CA LEU A 5 8.58 -57.03 -13.42
C LEU A 5 8.90 -57.15 -14.91
N THR A 6 7.90 -57.54 -15.72
CA THR A 6 8.02 -57.58 -17.18
C THR A 6 8.20 -56.18 -17.75
N LEU A 7 7.38 -55.21 -17.31
CA LEU A 7 7.45 -53.84 -17.81
C LEU A 7 8.77 -53.17 -17.41
N VAL A 8 9.21 -53.26 -16.15
CA VAL A 8 10.51 -52.68 -15.77
C VAL A 8 11.69 -53.40 -16.44
N GLY A 9 11.57 -54.70 -16.71
CA GLY A 9 12.58 -55.47 -17.45
C GLY A 9 12.67 -55.11 -18.94
N GLN A 10 11.65 -54.46 -19.49
CA GLN A 10 11.60 -53.95 -20.87
C GLN A 10 12.13 -52.51 -20.99
N LEU A 11 12.60 -51.89 -19.90
CA LEU A 11 13.22 -50.58 -19.98
C LEU A 11 14.51 -50.67 -20.82
N PRO A 12 14.68 -49.79 -21.83
CA PRO A 12 15.85 -49.84 -22.70
C PRO A 12 17.13 -49.42 -21.97
N SER A 13 18.27 -49.85 -22.49
CA SER A 13 19.57 -49.30 -22.10
C SER A 13 19.81 -47.93 -22.75
N SER A 14 20.74 -47.14 -22.22
CA SER A 14 21.05 -45.78 -22.72
C SER A 14 21.48 -45.71 -24.19
N GLN A 15 21.94 -46.83 -24.77
CA GLN A 15 22.39 -46.94 -26.16
C GLN A 15 21.29 -47.43 -27.11
N GLN A 16 20.18 -47.95 -26.58
CA GLN A 16 19.13 -48.56 -27.37
C GLN A 16 18.17 -47.49 -27.93
N ARG A 17 17.95 -47.53 -29.24
CA ARG A 17 17.00 -46.62 -29.91
C ARG A 17 15.57 -47.06 -29.63
N CYS A 18 14.76 -46.16 -29.09
CA CYS A 18 13.33 -46.36 -28.88
C CYS A 18 12.56 -45.06 -29.14
N SER A 19 11.26 -45.17 -29.44
CA SER A 19 10.40 -44.00 -29.59
C SER A 19 10.15 -43.35 -28.23
N HIS A 20 10.30 -42.02 -28.15
CA HIS A 20 9.99 -41.27 -26.92
C HIS A 20 8.53 -41.46 -26.48
N ASN A 21 7.59 -41.58 -27.42
CA ASN A 21 6.18 -41.77 -27.10
C ASN A 21 5.92 -43.14 -26.47
N TRP A 22 6.58 -44.17 -27.00
CA TRP A 22 6.50 -45.51 -26.42
C TRP A 22 7.09 -45.52 -25.02
N LEU A 23 8.30 -44.98 -24.86
CA LEU A 23 8.99 -44.95 -23.56
C LEU A 23 8.22 -44.13 -22.52
N HIS A 24 7.66 -42.99 -22.89
CA HIS A 24 6.79 -42.19 -22.02
C HIS A 24 5.54 -42.98 -21.59
N GLY A 25 4.81 -43.58 -22.54
CA GLY A 25 3.63 -44.40 -22.24
C GLY A 25 3.96 -45.60 -21.36
N HIS A 26 5.10 -46.24 -21.60
CA HIS A 26 5.60 -47.36 -20.82
C HIS A 26 5.91 -46.98 -19.36
N LEU A 27 6.57 -45.84 -19.14
CA LEU A 27 6.81 -45.29 -17.81
C LEU A 27 5.50 -44.96 -17.07
N LEU A 28 4.49 -44.43 -17.77
CA LEU A 28 3.18 -44.19 -17.17
C LEU A 28 2.47 -45.48 -16.73
N GLN A 29 2.60 -46.56 -17.50
CA GLN A 29 2.07 -47.88 -17.09
C GLN A 29 2.80 -48.42 -15.87
N ILE A 30 4.13 -48.30 -15.83
CA ILE A 30 4.97 -48.66 -14.68
C ILE A 30 4.53 -47.87 -13.44
N LYS A 31 4.38 -46.54 -13.54
CA LYS A 31 3.92 -45.66 -12.46
C LYS A 31 2.57 -46.11 -11.90
N ALA A 32 1.61 -46.39 -12.77
CA ALA A 32 0.26 -46.80 -12.35
C ALA A 32 0.27 -48.13 -11.57
N LEU A 33 1.12 -49.08 -11.99
CA LEU A 33 1.26 -50.36 -11.30
C LEU A 33 2.02 -50.23 -9.97
N PHE A 34 3.08 -49.41 -9.90
CA PHE A 34 3.75 -49.13 -8.64
C PHE A 34 2.82 -48.46 -7.64
N HIS A 35 2.07 -47.44 -8.05
CA HIS A 35 1.08 -46.79 -7.18
C HIS A 35 0.07 -47.80 -6.62
N ARG A 36 -0.43 -48.73 -7.46
CA ARG A 36 -1.35 -49.78 -6.98
C ARG A 36 -0.67 -50.77 -6.02
N ALA A 37 0.60 -51.09 -6.27
CA ALA A 37 1.36 -52.02 -5.44
C ALA A 37 1.71 -51.44 -4.06
N THR A 38 2.08 -50.16 -3.99
CA THR A 38 2.42 -49.49 -2.72
C THR A 38 1.20 -49.25 -1.84
N CYS A 39 0.02 -49.01 -2.42
CA CYS A 39 -1.24 -48.92 -1.67
C CYS A 39 -1.67 -50.26 -1.02
N ALA A 40 -1.17 -51.41 -1.47
CA ALA A 40 -1.62 -52.73 -1.02
C ALA A 40 -1.00 -53.20 0.32
N HIS A 41 -0.12 -52.42 0.97
CA HIS A 41 0.46 -52.61 2.32
C HIS A 41 1.16 -53.95 2.63
N SER A 42 1.27 -54.88 1.69
CA SER A 42 2.05 -56.12 1.85
C SER A 42 3.48 -55.92 1.36
N ALA A 43 4.47 -56.18 2.22
CA ALA A 43 5.89 -56.20 1.85
C ALA A 43 6.15 -57.40 0.91
N ILE A 44 6.27 -57.14 -0.39
CA ILE A 44 6.46 -58.18 -1.40
C ILE A 44 7.92 -58.11 -1.90
N PRO A 45 8.72 -59.19 -1.80
CA PRO A 45 10.10 -59.25 -2.30
C PRO A 45 10.27 -58.83 -3.76
N GLU A 46 9.28 -59.13 -4.60
CA GLU A 46 9.21 -58.79 -6.02
C GLU A 46 9.16 -57.27 -6.28
N LEU A 47 8.70 -56.48 -5.31
CA LEU A 47 8.72 -55.01 -5.39
C LEU A 47 10.16 -54.50 -5.34
N LYS A 48 11.00 -55.08 -4.48
CA LYS A 48 12.42 -54.72 -4.36
C LYS A 48 13.17 -55.01 -5.65
N GLU A 49 12.90 -56.14 -6.30
CA GLU A 49 13.48 -56.44 -7.61
C GLU A 49 13.04 -55.44 -8.67
N ALA A 50 11.75 -55.06 -8.69
CA ALA A 50 11.25 -54.07 -9.62
C ALA A 50 11.89 -52.68 -9.41
N VAL A 51 12.05 -52.25 -8.16
CA VAL A 51 12.72 -51.00 -7.78
C VAL A 51 14.19 -51.02 -8.23
N ASN A 52 14.93 -52.11 -7.99
CA ASN A 52 16.33 -52.23 -8.44
C ASN A 52 16.47 -52.03 -9.96
N LYS A 53 15.51 -52.51 -10.76
CA LYS A 53 15.51 -52.32 -12.23
C LYS A 53 15.21 -50.87 -12.63
N VAL A 54 14.37 -50.17 -11.87
CA VAL A 54 14.15 -48.73 -12.03
C VAL A 54 15.42 -47.97 -11.68
N GLU A 55 16.07 -48.28 -10.55
CA GLU A 55 17.33 -47.64 -10.14
C GLU A 55 18.44 -47.84 -11.18
N ALA A 56 18.57 -49.04 -11.74
CA ALA A 56 19.51 -49.34 -12.81
C ALA A 56 19.25 -48.53 -14.10
N SER A 57 18.05 -47.94 -14.23
CA SER A 57 17.65 -47.09 -15.37
C SER A 57 17.86 -45.59 -15.10
N LEU A 58 18.72 -45.22 -14.15
CA LEU A 58 19.04 -43.81 -13.78
C LEU A 58 19.38 -42.91 -14.97
N TRP A 59 19.90 -43.47 -16.07
CA TRP A 59 20.18 -42.73 -17.31
C TRP A 59 18.96 -41.97 -17.85
N LEU A 60 17.74 -42.40 -17.52
CA LEU A 60 16.48 -41.74 -17.88
C LEU A 60 16.32 -40.34 -17.25
N ALA A 61 17.04 -40.04 -16.15
CA ALA A 61 17.08 -38.72 -15.54
C ALA A 61 18.23 -37.84 -16.08
N THR A 62 19.28 -38.44 -16.63
CA THR A 62 20.50 -37.71 -17.02
C THR A 62 20.37 -37.00 -18.36
N ALA A 63 21.42 -36.29 -18.79
CA ALA A 63 21.51 -35.65 -20.10
C ALA A 63 21.41 -36.63 -21.29
N ALA A 64 21.57 -37.94 -21.06
CA ALA A 64 21.38 -38.96 -22.10
C ALA A 64 19.93 -38.99 -22.61
N GLN A 65 18.95 -38.74 -21.74
CA GLN A 65 17.56 -38.59 -22.14
C GLN A 65 17.26 -37.12 -22.48
N ARG A 66 16.95 -36.83 -23.75
CA ARG A 66 16.66 -35.47 -24.23
C ARG A 66 15.19 -35.08 -24.15
N CYS A 67 14.27 -36.00 -23.87
CA CYS A 67 12.84 -35.69 -23.78
C CYS A 67 12.45 -35.35 -22.34
N ALA A 68 12.09 -34.09 -22.08
CA ALA A 68 11.66 -33.62 -20.75
C ALA A 68 10.44 -34.40 -20.22
N LEU A 69 9.50 -34.78 -21.08
CA LEU A 69 8.33 -35.57 -20.68
C LEU A 69 8.71 -36.99 -20.24
N VAL A 70 9.69 -37.62 -20.88
CA VAL A 70 10.20 -38.92 -20.46
C VAL A 70 10.91 -38.80 -19.11
N LYS A 71 11.78 -37.79 -18.94
CA LYS A 71 12.44 -37.53 -17.65
C LYS A 71 11.41 -37.31 -16.54
N LYS A 72 10.36 -36.51 -16.83
CA LYS A 72 9.23 -36.28 -15.94
C LYS A 72 8.58 -37.59 -15.52
N ALA A 73 8.16 -38.42 -16.49
CA ALA A 73 7.51 -39.69 -16.19
C ALA A 73 8.41 -40.63 -15.36
N TYR A 74 9.72 -40.63 -15.59
CA TYR A 74 10.68 -41.39 -14.79
C TYR A 74 10.76 -40.90 -13.35
N VAL A 75 10.88 -39.58 -13.12
CA VAL A 75 10.88 -39.01 -11.76
C VAL A 75 9.57 -39.32 -11.04
N GLU A 76 8.43 -39.26 -11.73
CA GLU A 76 7.13 -39.64 -11.15
C GLU A 76 7.03 -41.14 -10.82
N VAL A 77 7.71 -42.02 -11.58
CA VAL A 77 7.84 -43.44 -11.21
C VAL A 77 8.63 -43.57 -9.91
N VAL A 78 9.80 -42.91 -9.81
CA VAL A 78 10.64 -42.94 -8.61
C VAL A 78 9.90 -42.38 -7.40
N GLU A 79 9.15 -41.29 -7.56
CA GLU A 79 8.31 -40.68 -6.51
C GLU A 79 7.35 -41.71 -5.88
N THR A 80 6.74 -42.59 -6.68
CA THR A 80 5.79 -43.61 -6.18
C THR A 80 6.44 -44.68 -5.30
N VAL A 81 7.75 -44.89 -5.42
CA VAL A 81 8.50 -45.95 -4.71
C VAL A 81 9.66 -45.41 -3.89
N ILE A 82 9.71 -44.10 -3.63
CA ILE A 82 10.85 -43.41 -3.03
C ILE A 82 11.33 -44.03 -1.71
N GLN A 83 10.39 -44.52 -0.88
CA GLN A 83 10.68 -45.17 0.41
C GLN A 83 11.37 -46.54 0.26
N SER A 84 11.30 -47.15 -0.92
CA SER A 84 11.93 -48.44 -1.24
C SER A 84 13.25 -48.30 -1.99
N CYS A 85 13.62 -47.08 -2.40
CA CYS A 85 14.84 -46.81 -3.14
C CYS A 85 16.08 -46.81 -2.21
N SER A 86 17.24 -47.11 -2.78
CA SER A 86 18.52 -47.09 -2.09
C SER A 86 19.06 -45.66 -1.91
N GLU A 87 19.69 -45.38 -0.77
CA GLU A 87 20.30 -44.08 -0.47
C GLU A 87 21.36 -43.63 -1.51
N PRO A 88 22.27 -44.50 -2.01
CA PRO A 88 23.21 -44.12 -3.05
C PRO A 88 22.52 -43.67 -4.34
N PHE A 89 21.44 -44.37 -4.73
CA PHE A 89 20.65 -44.00 -5.90
C PHE A 89 19.96 -42.64 -5.69
N LEU A 90 19.29 -42.44 -4.55
CA LEU A 90 18.60 -41.19 -4.24
C LEU A 90 19.57 -39.99 -4.20
N SER A 91 20.76 -40.18 -3.63
CA SER A 91 21.82 -39.17 -3.61
C SER A 91 22.30 -38.81 -5.02
N GLN A 92 22.52 -39.80 -5.89
CA GLN A 92 22.89 -39.56 -7.29
C GLN A 92 21.77 -38.86 -8.06
N LEU A 93 20.52 -39.31 -7.88
CA LEU A 93 19.36 -38.72 -8.52
C LEU A 93 19.18 -37.26 -8.10
N HIS A 94 19.33 -36.95 -6.80
CA HIS A 94 19.29 -35.58 -6.30
C HIS A 94 20.31 -34.68 -7.02
N ASN A 95 21.58 -35.10 -7.10
CA ASN A 95 22.61 -34.33 -7.78
C ASN A 95 22.27 -34.07 -9.26
N ILE A 96 21.82 -35.11 -9.98
CA ILE A 96 21.41 -34.99 -11.40
C ILE A 96 20.27 -33.98 -11.57
N LEU A 97 19.24 -34.07 -10.72
CA LEU A 97 18.07 -33.20 -10.83
C LEU A 97 18.37 -31.75 -10.42
N SER A 98 19.21 -31.56 -9.38
CA SER A 98 19.68 -30.23 -8.96
C SER A 98 20.53 -29.56 -10.05
N GLU A 99 21.45 -30.30 -10.68
CA GLU A 99 22.22 -29.80 -11.82
C GLU A 99 21.34 -29.42 -13.01
N ASP A 100 20.31 -30.22 -13.32
CA ASP A 100 19.36 -29.92 -14.40
C ASP A 100 18.57 -28.62 -14.16
N LEU A 101 18.26 -28.29 -12.89
CA LEU A 101 17.59 -27.03 -12.51
C LEU A 101 18.51 -25.80 -12.65
N LEU A 102 19.81 -25.97 -12.37
CA LEU A 102 20.82 -24.91 -12.45
C LEU A 102 21.32 -24.66 -13.89
N LYS A 103 21.07 -25.60 -14.80
CA LYS A 103 21.61 -25.54 -16.16
C LYS A 103 21.05 -24.36 -16.96
N LEU A 104 21.97 -23.48 -17.38
CA LEU A 104 21.70 -22.38 -18.30
C LEU A 104 21.14 -22.89 -19.64
N GLN A 105 20.11 -22.20 -20.13
CA GLN A 105 19.25 -22.67 -21.21
C GLN A 105 19.96 -22.71 -22.57
N GLN A 106 19.67 -23.72 -23.38
CA GLN A 106 19.97 -23.76 -24.81
C GLN A 106 18.73 -24.27 -25.57
N GLY A 107 17.95 -23.35 -26.15
CA GLY A 107 16.81 -23.66 -27.04
C GLY A 107 15.47 -23.99 -26.36
N ILE A 108 14.42 -24.13 -27.17
CA ILE A 108 13.05 -24.45 -26.77
C ILE A 108 12.89 -25.98 -26.70
N GLN A 109 12.33 -26.49 -25.60
CA GLN A 109 12.08 -27.92 -25.40
C GLN A 109 10.63 -28.15 -24.92
N ILE A 110 9.89 -28.97 -25.67
CA ILE A 110 8.49 -29.30 -25.36
C ILE A 110 8.42 -30.07 -24.02
N GLY A 111 7.52 -29.64 -23.14
CA GLY A 111 7.27 -30.30 -21.85
C GLY A 111 8.27 -29.97 -20.74
N ARG A 112 9.21 -29.05 -20.98
CA ARG A 112 10.21 -28.63 -19.98
C ARG A 112 9.61 -28.00 -18.73
N SER A 113 8.66 -27.09 -18.90
CA SER A 113 7.98 -26.46 -17.76
C SER A 113 7.26 -27.49 -16.88
N CYS A 114 6.57 -28.45 -17.51
CA CYS A 114 5.94 -29.58 -16.82
C CYS A 114 6.96 -30.48 -16.11
N PHE A 115 8.15 -30.67 -16.69
CA PHE A 115 9.24 -31.39 -16.04
C PHE A 115 9.71 -30.61 -14.80
N HIS A 116 10.09 -29.33 -14.92
CA HIS A 116 10.52 -28.48 -13.80
C HIS A 116 9.52 -28.46 -12.64
N GLN A 117 8.20 -28.40 -12.93
CA GLN A 117 7.15 -28.53 -11.92
C GLN A 117 7.25 -29.85 -11.13
N THR A 118 7.44 -30.97 -11.84
CA THR A 118 7.64 -32.28 -11.21
C THR A 118 8.96 -32.35 -10.43
N LEU A 119 10.07 -31.79 -10.92
CA LEU A 119 11.34 -31.79 -10.15
C LEU A 119 11.19 -31.02 -8.86
N ILE A 120 10.66 -29.79 -8.93
CA ILE A 120 10.48 -28.94 -7.76
C ILE A 120 9.60 -29.66 -6.74
N LYS A 121 8.46 -30.21 -7.18
CA LYS A 121 7.61 -31.01 -6.29
C LYS A 121 8.39 -32.16 -5.66
N PHE A 122 9.09 -32.98 -6.46
CA PHE A 122 9.83 -34.13 -5.98
C PHE A 122 10.93 -33.75 -4.97
N LEU A 123 11.73 -32.75 -5.30
CA LEU A 123 12.87 -32.34 -4.49
C LEU A 123 12.44 -31.61 -3.22
N CYS A 124 11.45 -30.73 -3.31
CA CYS A 124 11.00 -29.96 -2.16
C CYS A 124 10.14 -30.77 -1.16
N MET A 125 9.67 -31.97 -1.54
CA MET A 125 9.06 -32.93 -0.59
C MET A 125 10.08 -33.50 0.42
N HIS A 126 11.38 -33.43 0.14
CA HIS A 126 12.42 -33.90 1.06
C HIS A 126 13.08 -32.70 1.79
N PRO A 127 13.12 -32.65 3.13
CA PRO A 127 13.62 -31.50 3.89
C PRO A 127 15.02 -31.03 3.49
N LEU A 128 15.97 -31.96 3.38
CA LEU A 128 17.37 -31.63 3.05
C LEU A 128 17.52 -31.10 1.62
N TRP A 129 16.77 -31.67 0.66
CA TRP A 129 16.85 -31.27 -0.74
C TRP A 129 16.13 -29.95 -0.99
N SER A 130 15.00 -29.74 -0.29
CA SER A 130 14.31 -28.45 -0.27
C SER A 130 15.27 -27.35 0.19
N SER A 131 15.95 -27.56 1.32
CA SER A 131 16.94 -26.60 1.85
C SER A 131 17.98 -26.21 0.81
N HIS A 132 18.59 -27.22 0.17
CA HIS A 132 19.62 -27.00 -0.85
C HIS A 132 19.13 -26.20 -2.07
N ILE A 133 17.91 -26.44 -2.54
CA ILE A 133 17.35 -25.70 -3.68
C ILE A 133 17.09 -24.24 -3.33
N TRP A 134 16.57 -23.98 -2.12
CA TRP A 134 16.29 -22.62 -1.67
C TRP A 134 17.57 -21.82 -1.43
N GLU A 135 18.66 -22.44 -0.99
CA GLU A 135 19.99 -21.80 -0.94
C GLU A 135 20.47 -21.32 -2.33
N GLN A 136 20.09 -22.04 -3.38
CA GLN A 136 20.45 -21.71 -4.76
C GLN A 136 19.44 -20.77 -5.45
N PHE A 137 18.44 -20.24 -4.73
CA PHE A 137 17.35 -19.44 -5.32
C PHE A 137 17.84 -18.31 -6.24
N GLY A 138 18.87 -17.58 -5.80
CA GLY A 138 19.47 -16.45 -6.51
C GLY A 138 20.18 -16.80 -7.83
N VAL A 139 20.48 -18.07 -8.11
CA VAL A 139 21.08 -18.52 -9.38
C VAL A 139 20.09 -19.25 -10.30
N LEU A 140 18.90 -19.60 -9.79
CA LEU A 140 17.86 -20.24 -10.59
C LEU A 140 17.34 -19.32 -11.70
N SER A 141 16.96 -19.92 -12.83
CA SER A 141 16.33 -19.18 -13.93
C SER A 141 14.95 -18.61 -13.54
N PRO A 142 14.49 -17.51 -14.18
CA PRO A 142 13.21 -16.89 -13.83
C PRO A 142 12.00 -17.83 -13.89
N GLU A 143 11.98 -18.76 -14.86
CA GLU A 143 10.93 -19.79 -14.97
C GLU A 143 10.93 -20.72 -13.75
N VAL A 144 12.11 -21.19 -13.35
CA VAL A 144 12.27 -22.12 -12.22
C VAL A 144 11.91 -21.42 -10.90
N ARG A 145 12.33 -20.16 -10.71
CA ARG A 145 11.93 -19.36 -9.54
C ARG A 145 10.41 -19.22 -9.45
N LEU A 146 9.73 -18.93 -10.57
CA LEU A 146 8.28 -18.83 -10.59
C LEU A 146 7.61 -20.13 -10.18
N ILE A 147 8.06 -21.27 -10.72
CA ILE A 147 7.50 -22.58 -10.36
C ILE A 147 7.74 -22.89 -8.88
N LEU A 148 8.93 -22.59 -8.36
CA LEU A 148 9.31 -22.83 -6.97
C LEU A 148 8.45 -22.02 -6.01
N VAL A 149 8.27 -20.73 -6.32
CA VAL A 149 7.40 -19.82 -5.56
C VAL A 149 5.94 -20.26 -5.59
N LYS A 150 5.42 -20.69 -6.75
CA LYS A 150 4.06 -21.22 -6.86
C LYS A 150 3.87 -22.49 -6.04
N TRP A 151 4.86 -23.38 -6.06
CA TRP A 151 4.83 -24.59 -5.24
C TRP A 151 4.75 -24.27 -3.73
N THR A 152 5.39 -23.20 -3.28
CA THR A 152 5.28 -22.72 -1.89
C THR A 152 3.84 -22.36 -1.50
N VAL A 153 3.11 -21.73 -2.42
CA VAL A 153 1.69 -21.37 -2.22
C VAL A 153 0.83 -22.62 -2.18
N ASP A 154 0.92 -23.47 -3.22
CA ASP A 154 0.08 -24.66 -3.38
C ASP A 154 0.39 -25.76 -2.34
N GLY A 155 1.64 -25.83 -1.87
CA GLY A 155 2.19 -26.88 -1.02
C GLY A 155 2.34 -26.53 0.47
N CYS A 156 1.76 -25.42 0.94
CA CYS A 156 2.03 -24.82 2.26
C CYS A 156 1.97 -25.77 3.47
N HIS A 157 1.13 -26.80 3.42
CA HIS A 157 0.98 -27.79 4.50
C HIS A 157 2.14 -28.80 4.60
N LEU A 158 2.93 -28.93 3.54
CA LEU A 158 3.99 -29.94 3.40
C LEU A 158 5.39 -29.31 3.41
N LEU A 159 5.51 -28.00 3.67
CA LEU A 159 6.79 -27.29 3.65
C LEU A 159 7.67 -27.69 4.84
N PRO A 160 8.81 -28.39 4.62
CA PRO A 160 9.61 -28.89 5.72
C PRO A 160 10.49 -27.82 6.40
N ASN A 161 10.75 -26.68 5.75
CA ASN A 161 11.68 -25.62 6.22
C ASN A 161 11.10 -24.20 6.05
N LYS A 162 9.95 -23.90 6.67
CA LYS A 162 9.26 -22.60 6.46
C LYS A 162 10.14 -21.38 6.77
N GLU A 163 10.89 -21.40 7.88
CA GLU A 163 11.73 -20.26 8.29
C GLU A 163 12.82 -19.93 7.26
N GLN A 164 13.57 -20.93 6.79
CA GLN A 164 14.58 -20.75 5.75
C GLN A 164 13.96 -20.21 4.44
N ILE A 165 12.81 -20.73 4.03
CA ILE A 165 12.12 -20.27 2.82
C ILE A 165 11.72 -18.80 2.99
N TYR A 166 11.23 -18.42 4.18
CA TYR A 166 10.88 -17.05 4.47
C TYR A 166 12.11 -16.12 4.39
N GLU A 167 13.23 -16.50 5.00
CA GLU A 167 14.49 -15.73 4.92
C GLU A 167 14.98 -15.54 3.47
N VAL A 168 14.91 -16.59 2.66
CA VAL A 168 15.28 -16.52 1.23
C VAL A 168 14.33 -15.61 0.46
N LEU A 169 13.02 -15.68 0.74
CA LEU A 169 12.01 -14.82 0.11
C LEU A 169 12.16 -13.35 0.55
N GLN A 170 12.54 -13.09 1.80
CA GLN A 170 12.84 -11.74 2.25
C GLN A 170 14.10 -11.21 1.55
N ALA A 171 15.19 -11.98 1.55
CA ALA A 171 16.47 -11.57 0.94
C ALA A 171 16.36 -11.27 -0.56
N ASN A 172 15.39 -11.86 -1.26
CA ASN A 172 15.18 -11.69 -2.71
C ASN A 172 13.93 -10.84 -3.05
N LEU A 173 13.28 -10.23 -2.06
CA LEU A 173 12.03 -9.47 -2.24
C LEU A 173 12.21 -8.29 -3.22
N ARG A 174 13.35 -7.60 -3.14
CA ARG A 174 13.66 -6.48 -4.03
C ARG A 174 13.69 -6.88 -5.49
N ASP A 175 14.44 -7.92 -5.81
CA ASP A 175 14.55 -8.44 -7.17
C ASP A 175 13.19 -8.95 -7.68
N ALA A 176 12.40 -9.55 -6.78
CA ALA A 176 11.05 -9.99 -7.12
C ALA A 176 10.13 -8.83 -7.47
N LEU A 177 10.07 -7.79 -6.63
CA LEU A 177 9.22 -6.61 -6.84
C LEU A 177 9.59 -5.81 -8.09
N LEU A 178 10.86 -5.83 -8.49
CA LEU A 178 11.36 -5.19 -9.70
C LEU A 178 11.20 -6.06 -10.96
N SER A 179 10.72 -7.30 -10.83
CA SER A 179 10.50 -8.19 -11.97
C SER A 179 9.43 -7.64 -12.93
N ARG A 180 9.71 -7.75 -14.23
CA ARG A 180 8.75 -7.41 -15.29
C ARG A 180 7.59 -8.41 -15.37
N CYS A 181 7.74 -9.60 -14.81
CA CYS A 181 6.71 -10.63 -14.81
C CYS A 181 5.70 -10.37 -13.68
N LEU A 182 4.47 -9.97 -14.07
CA LEU A 182 3.37 -9.73 -13.12
C LEU A 182 3.00 -10.99 -12.34
N GLU A 183 2.96 -12.14 -13.01
CA GLU A 183 2.65 -13.43 -12.41
C GLU A 183 3.68 -13.81 -11.34
N TYR A 184 4.97 -13.59 -11.63
CA TYR A 184 6.04 -13.81 -10.66
C TYR A 184 5.90 -12.91 -9.44
N ARG A 185 5.67 -11.61 -9.62
CA ARG A 185 5.44 -10.69 -8.51
C ARG A 185 4.28 -11.12 -7.63
N HIS A 186 3.15 -11.47 -8.24
CA HIS A 186 1.96 -11.91 -7.51
C HIS A 186 2.23 -13.18 -6.71
N SER A 187 2.70 -14.25 -7.37
CA SER A 187 2.99 -15.52 -6.71
C SER A 187 4.06 -15.36 -5.61
N TYR A 188 5.02 -14.45 -5.79
CA TYR A 188 6.08 -14.20 -4.80
C TYR A 188 5.54 -13.59 -3.51
N LEU A 189 4.68 -12.58 -3.63
CA LEU A 189 4.04 -11.94 -2.47
C LEU A 189 3.10 -12.91 -1.76
N GLU A 190 2.35 -13.69 -2.52
CA GLU A 190 1.48 -14.74 -1.98
C GLU A 190 2.28 -15.81 -1.22
N ALA A 191 3.41 -16.26 -1.77
CA ALA A 191 4.32 -17.19 -1.10
C ALA A 191 4.90 -16.58 0.19
N LEU A 192 5.33 -15.31 0.15
CA LEU A 192 5.87 -14.62 1.32
C LEU A 192 4.86 -14.59 2.48
N VAL A 193 3.58 -14.36 2.19
CA VAL A 193 2.50 -14.38 3.20
C VAL A 193 2.17 -15.78 3.66
N THR A 194 2.17 -16.73 2.74
CA THR A 194 1.86 -18.13 3.03
C THR A 194 2.88 -18.75 4.00
N VAL A 195 4.14 -18.32 3.91
CA VAL A 195 5.24 -18.81 4.75
C VAL A 195 5.47 -17.93 5.98
N GLY A 196 5.28 -16.62 5.87
CA GLY A 196 5.48 -15.67 6.95
C GLY A 196 4.48 -15.84 8.09
N THR A 197 4.97 -16.05 9.30
CA THR A 197 4.14 -16.17 10.53
C THR A 197 3.96 -14.84 11.26
N SER A 198 4.72 -13.80 10.91
CA SER A 198 4.50 -12.42 11.33
C SER A 198 4.78 -11.49 10.15
N GLY A 199 3.82 -10.62 9.83
CA GLY A 199 3.89 -9.67 8.70
C GLY A 199 4.88 -8.53 8.92
N GLU A 200 6.11 -8.82 9.35
CA GLU A 200 7.18 -7.84 9.50
C GLU A 200 8.00 -7.76 8.22
N THR A 201 7.58 -6.87 7.32
CA THR A 201 8.37 -6.46 6.16
C THR A 201 9.20 -5.23 6.54
N HIS A 202 10.49 -5.41 6.86
CA HIS A 202 11.38 -4.33 7.30
C HIS A 202 11.86 -3.41 6.16
N ASP A 203 11.78 -3.85 4.90
CA ASP A 203 12.44 -3.16 3.77
C ASP A 203 11.67 -1.96 3.18
N VAL A 204 10.43 -1.73 3.60
CA VAL A 204 9.58 -0.65 3.03
C VAL A 204 9.90 0.72 3.65
N GLU A 205 10.72 0.75 4.71
CA GLU A 205 11.13 1.97 5.40
C GLU A 205 12.50 2.52 4.92
N ASP A 206 13.24 1.77 4.09
CA ASP A 206 14.56 2.21 3.63
C ASP A 206 14.47 3.12 2.39
N GLU A 207 14.57 4.43 2.64
CA GLU A 207 14.60 5.48 1.61
C GLU A 207 15.73 5.29 0.58
N LYS A 208 16.78 4.52 0.89
CA LYS A 208 17.90 4.24 -0.03
C LYS A 208 17.51 3.31 -1.19
N SER A 209 16.34 2.68 -1.12
CA SER A 209 15.94 1.65 -2.07
C SER A 209 15.41 2.17 -3.42
N GLY A 210 15.21 3.49 -3.54
CA GLY A 210 14.77 4.18 -4.76
C GLY A 210 13.24 4.19 -4.94
N PRO A 211 12.71 5.16 -5.71
CA PRO A 211 11.27 5.41 -5.81
C PRO A 211 10.50 4.28 -6.50
N GLU A 212 11.08 3.57 -7.46
CA GLU A 212 10.43 2.46 -8.15
C GLU A 212 10.17 1.27 -7.20
N PHE A 213 11.18 0.87 -6.43
CA PHE A 213 11.04 -0.22 -5.47
C PHE A 213 10.02 0.14 -4.39
N LEU A 214 10.16 1.31 -3.77
CA LEU A 214 9.23 1.78 -2.74
C LEU A 214 7.78 1.84 -3.25
N SER A 215 7.58 2.23 -4.52
CA SER A 215 6.25 2.22 -5.15
C SER A 215 5.65 0.81 -5.23
N GLN A 216 6.47 -0.20 -5.61
CA GLN A 216 6.02 -1.58 -5.67
C GLN A 216 5.81 -2.17 -4.28
N ALA A 217 6.71 -1.88 -3.34
CA ALA A 217 6.65 -2.35 -1.96
C ALA A 217 5.42 -1.81 -1.23
N LEU A 218 5.05 -0.53 -1.43
CA LEU A 218 3.84 0.08 -0.86
C LEU A 218 2.56 -0.64 -1.30
N GLY A 219 2.46 -0.96 -2.59
CA GLY A 219 1.33 -1.72 -3.13
C GLY A 219 1.32 -3.17 -2.63
N ALA A 220 2.49 -3.80 -2.63
CA ALA A 220 2.67 -5.17 -2.13
C ALA A 220 2.23 -5.30 -0.68
N VAL A 221 2.80 -4.51 0.23
CA VAL A 221 2.40 -4.49 1.65
C VAL A 221 0.91 -4.19 1.78
N GLY A 222 0.38 -3.23 1.01
CA GLY A 222 -1.05 -2.93 0.98
C GLY A 222 -1.94 -4.16 0.73
N LEU A 223 -1.56 -5.07 -0.18
CA LEU A 223 -2.30 -6.31 -0.42
C LEU A 223 -2.29 -7.25 0.80
N LEU A 224 -1.22 -7.22 1.59
CA LEU A 224 -1.02 -8.15 2.70
C LEU A 224 -1.67 -7.65 4.00
N LEU A 225 -1.80 -6.33 4.16
CA LEU A 225 -2.31 -5.71 5.38
C LEU A 225 -3.69 -6.21 5.85
N PRO A 226 -4.69 -6.47 4.97
CA PRO A 226 -5.96 -7.04 5.42
C PRO A 226 -5.85 -8.42 6.07
N HIS A 227 -4.75 -9.14 5.82
CA HIS A 227 -4.46 -10.45 6.39
C HIS A 227 -3.52 -10.38 7.61
N CYS A 228 -3.01 -9.19 7.95
CA CYS A 228 -2.12 -9.00 9.09
C CYS A 228 -2.92 -8.66 10.37
N SER A 229 -2.65 -9.38 11.46
CA SER A 229 -3.22 -9.07 12.78
C SER A 229 -2.50 -7.96 13.53
N SER A 230 -1.36 -7.47 13.03
CA SER A 230 -0.49 -6.54 13.74
C SER A 230 -0.79 -5.08 13.43
N PHE A 231 -1.25 -4.33 14.44
CA PHE A 231 -1.42 -2.87 14.35
C PHE A 231 -0.11 -2.13 14.04
N THR A 232 1.03 -2.64 14.52
CA THR A 232 2.32 -1.98 14.31
C THR A 232 2.71 -1.94 12.83
N THR A 233 2.41 -3.01 12.07
CA THR A 233 2.64 -3.06 10.63
C THR A 233 1.76 -2.05 9.89
N ILE A 234 0.49 -1.92 10.28
CA ILE A 234 -0.43 -0.94 9.70
C ILE A 234 0.05 0.49 10.00
N GLU A 235 0.49 0.77 11.22
CA GLU A 235 1.01 2.09 11.61
C GLU A 235 2.28 2.45 10.84
N ARG A 236 3.22 1.51 10.68
CA ARG A 236 4.42 1.67 9.86
C ARG A 236 4.06 1.98 8.41
N TRP A 237 3.14 1.22 7.81
CA TRP A 237 2.69 1.49 6.44
C TRP A 237 2.02 2.86 6.30
N CYS A 238 1.16 3.25 7.25
CA CYS A 238 0.56 4.59 7.26
C CYS A 238 1.62 5.70 7.36
N LYS A 239 2.69 5.48 8.12
CA LYS A 239 3.80 6.44 8.25
C LYS A 239 4.53 6.62 6.91
N VAL A 240 4.85 5.52 6.22
CA VAL A 240 5.50 5.56 4.90
C VAL A 240 4.61 6.26 3.86
N LEU A 241 3.31 5.94 3.83
CA LEU A 241 2.35 6.66 2.98
C LEU A 241 2.34 8.16 3.27
N LYS A 242 2.32 8.56 4.55
CA LYS A 242 2.29 9.96 4.94
C LYS A 242 3.55 10.70 4.49
N GLN A 243 4.72 10.07 4.55
CA GLN A 243 5.98 10.65 4.10
C GLN A 243 5.99 10.88 2.58
N HIS A 244 5.50 9.92 1.81
CA HIS A 244 5.61 9.96 0.34
C HIS A 244 4.38 10.51 -0.39
N CYS A 245 3.31 10.90 0.32
CA CYS A 245 2.14 11.57 -0.28
C CYS A 245 2.29 13.09 -0.44
N LEU A 246 3.32 13.69 0.15
CA LEU A 246 3.56 15.13 0.12
C LEU A 246 4.15 15.59 -1.22
N ALA A 247 3.88 16.84 -1.62
CA ALA A 247 4.27 17.40 -2.92
C ALA A 247 5.79 17.33 -3.22
N GLN A 248 6.64 17.25 -2.19
CA GLN A 248 8.10 17.12 -2.33
C GLN A 248 8.54 15.72 -2.81
N ALA A 249 7.68 14.71 -2.69
CA ALA A 249 8.01 13.36 -3.11
C ALA A 249 7.88 13.19 -4.64
N PRO A 250 8.70 12.31 -5.26
CA PRO A 250 8.57 11.96 -6.67
C PRO A 250 7.13 11.59 -7.05
N GLU A 251 6.66 12.06 -8.21
CA GLU A 251 5.29 11.82 -8.69
C GLU A 251 4.91 10.33 -8.68
N GLY A 252 5.84 9.45 -9.10
CA GLY A 252 5.64 8.00 -9.09
C GLY A 252 5.30 7.45 -7.70
N LEU A 253 5.94 7.98 -6.65
CA LEU A 253 5.66 7.59 -5.26
C LEU A 253 4.34 8.14 -4.75
N ARG A 254 4.00 9.39 -5.08
CA ARG A 254 2.69 9.98 -4.73
C ARG A 254 1.54 9.18 -5.38
N MET A 255 1.71 8.80 -6.65
CA MET A 255 0.80 7.90 -7.37
C MET A 255 0.72 6.52 -6.72
N ALA A 256 1.86 5.96 -6.28
CA ALA A 256 1.88 4.69 -5.57
C ALA A 256 1.12 4.77 -4.24
N CYS A 257 1.26 5.88 -3.49
CA CYS A 257 0.49 6.12 -2.27
C CYS A 257 -1.02 6.13 -2.56
N ALA A 258 -1.46 6.81 -3.62
CA ALA A 258 -2.88 6.84 -4.01
C ALA A 258 -3.40 5.44 -4.40
N LYS A 259 -2.61 4.66 -5.15
CA LYS A 259 -2.95 3.28 -5.51
C LYS A 259 -3.01 2.36 -4.28
N ALA A 260 -2.03 2.47 -3.38
CA ALA A 260 -1.97 1.67 -2.16
C ALA A 260 -3.13 2.00 -1.21
N LEU A 261 -3.50 3.29 -1.11
CA LEU A 261 -4.67 3.73 -0.34
C LEU A 261 -5.97 3.14 -0.88
N VAL A 262 -6.15 3.10 -2.21
CA VAL A 262 -7.28 2.43 -2.85
C VAL A 262 -7.28 0.92 -2.58
N LEU A 263 -6.11 0.29 -2.65
CA LEU A 263 -5.97 -1.16 -2.56
C LEU A 263 -6.25 -1.70 -1.15
N ALA A 264 -5.73 -1.00 -0.14
CA ALA A 264 -5.73 -1.49 1.24
C ALA A 264 -6.51 -0.60 2.20
N GLY A 265 -6.52 0.72 1.98
CA GLY A 265 -7.05 1.69 2.92
C GLY A 265 -8.53 1.45 3.23
N VAL A 266 -9.33 1.15 2.22
CA VAL A 266 -10.76 0.87 2.38
C VAL A 266 -11.00 -0.40 3.20
N SER A 267 -10.26 -1.48 2.89
CA SER A 267 -10.33 -2.74 3.63
C SER A 267 -9.96 -2.54 5.09
N LEU A 268 -8.89 -1.79 5.38
CA LEU A 268 -8.46 -1.46 6.73
C LEU A 268 -9.49 -0.64 7.51
N LEU A 269 -10.18 0.29 6.84
CA LEU A 269 -11.27 1.06 7.45
C LEU A 269 -12.53 0.22 7.67
N SER A 270 -12.77 -0.81 6.85
CA SER A 270 -13.93 -1.72 6.99
C SER A 270 -13.74 -2.77 8.10
N LEU A 271 -12.50 -3.12 8.42
CA LEU A 271 -12.17 -4.03 9.51
C LEU A 271 -12.45 -3.39 10.87
N ARG A 272 -12.76 -4.19 11.90
CA ARG A 272 -12.98 -3.72 13.29
C ARG A 272 -11.80 -2.93 13.89
N ILE A 273 -10.65 -2.97 13.20
CA ILE A 273 -9.41 -2.25 13.46
C ILE A 273 -9.64 -0.75 13.75
N HIS A 274 -10.54 -0.06 13.04
CA HIS A 274 -10.80 1.37 13.29
C HIS A 274 -11.50 1.65 14.63
N ARG A 275 -12.25 0.67 15.19
CA ARG A 275 -12.86 0.80 16.51
C ARG A 275 -11.83 0.63 17.63
N GLU A 276 -10.79 -0.16 17.38
CA GLU A 276 -9.73 -0.45 18.34
C GLU A 276 -8.60 0.60 18.29
N ASN A 277 -8.33 1.17 17.10
CA ASN A 277 -7.36 2.26 16.93
C ASN A 277 -7.86 3.34 15.94
N PRO A 278 -8.59 4.36 16.44
CA PRO A 278 -9.11 5.46 15.62
C PRO A 278 -8.04 6.29 14.90
N ALA A 279 -6.78 6.24 15.36
CA ALA A 279 -5.69 7.00 14.76
C ALA A 279 -5.35 6.51 13.33
N ILE A 280 -5.58 5.23 13.03
CA ILE A 280 -5.40 4.68 11.69
C ILE A 280 -6.38 5.36 10.72
N MET A 281 -7.64 5.52 11.12
CA MET A 281 -8.65 6.16 10.29
C MET A 281 -8.28 7.61 9.97
N ILE A 282 -7.89 8.37 10.99
CA ILE A 282 -7.44 9.77 10.83
C ILE A 282 -6.29 9.86 9.84
N ARG A 283 -5.28 8.97 9.96
CA ARG A 283 -4.12 8.95 9.05
C ARG A 283 -4.53 8.67 7.61
N LEU A 284 -5.35 7.64 7.37
CA LEU A 284 -5.78 7.26 6.02
C LEU A 284 -6.65 8.33 5.35
N VAL A 285 -7.60 8.90 6.09
CA VAL A 285 -8.42 10.02 5.60
C VAL A 285 -7.57 11.25 5.33
N SER A 286 -6.62 11.57 6.22
CA SER A 286 -5.66 12.67 6.03
C SER A 286 -4.80 12.49 4.77
N ILE A 287 -4.30 11.28 4.51
CA ILE A 287 -3.54 10.96 3.29
C ILE A 287 -4.43 11.16 2.06
N GLY A 288 -5.68 10.68 2.09
CA GLY A 288 -6.65 10.90 1.01
C GLY A 288 -6.90 12.38 0.72
N LEU A 289 -7.07 13.20 1.77
CA LEU A 289 -7.26 14.65 1.63
C LEU A 289 -6.03 15.34 1.02
N ILE A 290 -4.81 14.94 1.39
CA ILE A 290 -3.57 15.47 0.81
C ILE A 290 -3.47 15.13 -0.67
N LEU A 291 -3.76 13.88 -1.05
CA LEU A 291 -3.67 13.43 -2.44
C LEU A 291 -4.75 14.06 -3.34
N LEU A 292 -5.89 14.48 -2.78
CA LEU A 292 -6.89 15.27 -3.51
C LEU A 292 -6.40 16.69 -3.83
N GLN A 293 -5.39 17.17 -3.10
CA GLN A 293 -4.74 18.47 -3.31
C GLN A 293 -3.55 18.39 -4.29
N ASP A 294 -3.26 17.22 -4.83
CA ASP A 294 -2.12 17.00 -5.72
C ASP A 294 -2.22 17.80 -7.03
N GLN A 295 -1.08 18.28 -7.52
CA GLN A 295 -0.98 18.96 -8.82
C GLN A 295 -1.32 18.02 -10.00
N ASN A 296 -1.01 16.73 -9.90
CA ASN A 296 -1.28 15.76 -10.96
C ASN A 296 -2.73 15.24 -10.88
N VAL A 297 -3.49 15.43 -11.96
CA VAL A 297 -4.90 15.04 -12.04
C VAL A 297 -5.14 13.54 -11.84
N GLN A 298 -4.23 12.68 -12.28
CA GLN A 298 -4.38 11.23 -12.16
C GLN A 298 -4.28 10.78 -10.69
N ILE A 299 -3.43 11.45 -9.91
CA ILE A 299 -3.32 11.22 -8.46
C ILE A 299 -4.63 11.63 -7.78
N ARG A 300 -5.17 12.81 -8.12
CA ARG A 300 -6.46 13.30 -7.59
C ARG A 300 -7.61 12.35 -7.92
N VAL A 301 -7.71 11.89 -9.17
CA VAL A 301 -8.73 10.92 -9.60
C VAL A 301 -8.60 9.62 -8.80
N LYS A 302 -7.37 9.17 -8.52
CA LYS A 302 -7.18 7.95 -7.74
C LYS A 302 -7.52 8.12 -6.26
N ALA A 303 -7.23 9.27 -5.68
CA ALA A 303 -7.70 9.62 -4.33
C ALA A 303 -9.23 9.75 -4.26
N ALA A 304 -9.88 10.30 -5.29
CA ALA A 304 -11.33 10.36 -5.38
C ALA A 304 -11.96 8.96 -5.50
N TYR A 305 -11.28 8.02 -6.16
CA TYR A 305 -11.68 6.62 -6.19
C TYR A 305 -11.66 5.98 -4.78
N PHE A 306 -10.67 6.29 -3.96
CA PHE A 306 -10.65 5.87 -2.55
C PHE A 306 -11.87 6.39 -1.78
N ALA A 307 -12.21 7.68 -1.91
CA ALA A 307 -13.41 8.26 -1.31
C ALA A 307 -14.70 7.55 -1.78
N SER A 308 -14.77 7.23 -3.07
CA SER A 308 -15.91 6.52 -3.69
C SER A 308 -16.10 5.13 -3.09
N MET A 309 -15.01 4.37 -2.95
CA MET A 309 -15.02 3.06 -2.33
C MET A 309 -15.41 3.12 -0.85
N LEU A 310 -14.90 4.11 -0.11
CA LEU A 310 -15.24 4.30 1.29
C LEU A 310 -16.74 4.60 1.46
N LYS A 311 -17.30 5.47 0.61
CA LYS A 311 -18.75 5.76 0.59
C LYS A 311 -19.58 4.51 0.28
N HIS A 312 -19.16 3.73 -0.71
CA HIS A 312 -19.88 2.52 -1.09
C HIS A 312 -20.00 1.52 0.06
N ILE A 313 -18.92 1.33 0.82
CA ILE A 313 -18.92 0.45 2.00
C ILE A 313 -19.75 1.04 3.14
N SER A 314 -19.67 2.34 3.41
CA SER A 314 -20.44 2.96 4.49
C SER A 314 -21.95 2.90 4.24
N GLU A 315 -22.38 3.05 2.98
CA GLU A 315 -23.79 2.98 2.57
C GLU A 315 -24.30 1.55 2.32
N ARG A 316 -23.43 0.53 2.38
CA ARG A 316 -23.74 -0.89 2.08
C ARG A 316 -24.55 -1.08 0.79
N THR A 317 -24.30 -0.24 -0.20
CA THR A 317 -25.03 -0.29 -1.47
C THR A 317 -24.67 -1.57 -2.23
N GLN A 318 -25.64 -2.22 -2.87
CA GLN A 318 -25.38 -3.32 -3.80
C GLN A 318 -25.37 -2.73 -5.23
N GLY A 319 -24.21 -2.72 -5.89
CA GLY A 319 -24.09 -2.16 -7.25
C GLY A 319 -22.67 -1.77 -7.65
N SER A 320 -22.53 -1.19 -8.84
CA SER A 320 -21.25 -0.67 -9.35
C SER A 320 -20.81 0.58 -8.58
N ILE A 321 -19.51 0.68 -8.27
CA ILE A 321 -18.93 1.88 -7.66
C ILE A 321 -18.94 3.02 -8.68
N PHE A 322 -19.70 4.08 -8.39
CA PHE A 322 -19.62 5.32 -9.14
C PHE A 322 -18.45 6.15 -8.66
N VAL A 323 -17.53 6.47 -9.56
CA VAL A 323 -16.36 7.29 -9.22
C VAL A 323 -16.79 8.73 -9.00
N MET A 324 -16.62 9.19 -7.76
CA MET A 324 -16.85 10.57 -7.36
C MET A 324 -15.90 11.51 -8.12
N GLN A 325 -16.42 12.66 -8.52
CA GLN A 325 -15.56 13.75 -8.98
C GLN A 325 -14.72 14.29 -7.80
N VAL A 326 -13.54 14.83 -8.10
CA VAL A 326 -12.57 15.31 -7.08
C VAL A 326 -13.18 16.34 -6.14
N ASN A 327 -13.98 17.28 -6.67
CA ASN A 327 -14.70 18.30 -5.92
C ASN A 327 -15.77 17.75 -4.97
N MET A 328 -16.27 16.54 -5.21
CA MET A 328 -17.22 15.86 -4.32
C MET A 328 -16.50 14.95 -3.30
N ALA A 329 -15.33 14.42 -3.66
CA ALA A 329 -14.54 13.56 -2.81
C ALA A 329 -13.97 14.31 -1.58
N LEU A 330 -13.52 15.57 -1.76
CA LEU A 330 -12.94 16.35 -0.67
C LEU A 330 -13.95 16.66 0.45
N PRO A 331 -15.14 17.24 0.18
CA PRO A 331 -16.16 17.45 1.22
C PRO A 331 -16.61 16.15 1.88
N PHE A 332 -16.71 15.06 1.12
CA PHE A 332 -17.04 13.75 1.67
C PHE A 332 -15.99 13.28 2.69
N LEU A 333 -14.70 13.35 2.36
CA LEU A 333 -13.63 12.94 3.28
C LEU A 333 -13.54 13.86 4.51
N LEU A 334 -13.77 15.17 4.36
CA LEU A 334 -13.87 16.10 5.49
C LEU A 334 -15.04 15.75 6.41
N GLN A 335 -16.19 15.38 5.84
CA GLN A 335 -17.34 14.91 6.62
C GLN A 335 -17.02 13.61 7.37
N GLN A 336 -16.42 12.62 6.70
CA GLN A 336 -15.98 11.37 7.34
C GLN A 336 -15.01 11.63 8.50
N LEU A 337 -14.07 12.58 8.34
CA LEU A 337 -13.15 13.00 9.39
C LEU A 337 -13.91 13.53 10.62
N THR A 338 -14.95 14.33 10.44
CA THR A 338 -15.70 14.92 11.58
C THR A 338 -16.73 14.01 12.24
N GLU A 339 -17.23 13.00 11.52
CA GLU A 339 -18.29 12.11 11.98
C GLU A 339 -17.76 10.81 12.57
N GLN A 340 -16.68 10.26 12.01
CA GLN A 340 -16.22 8.90 12.32
C GLN A 340 -14.89 8.87 13.09
N CYS A 341 -14.09 9.94 13.06
CA CYS A 341 -12.81 10.00 13.77
C CYS A 341 -12.94 10.61 15.18
N SER A 342 -11.89 10.48 15.98
CA SER A 342 -11.81 11.20 17.25
C SER A 342 -11.79 12.71 17.02
N GLU A 343 -12.51 13.45 17.87
CA GLU A 343 -12.71 14.89 17.69
C GLU A 343 -11.40 15.68 17.76
N THR A 344 -10.49 15.32 18.67
CA THR A 344 -9.19 15.99 18.79
C THR A 344 -8.31 15.74 17.58
N GLY A 345 -8.26 14.51 17.07
CA GLY A 345 -7.47 14.18 15.89
C GLY A 345 -8.05 14.77 14.61
N ALA A 346 -9.39 14.82 14.49
CA ALA A 346 -10.06 15.52 13.41
C ALA A 346 -9.74 17.02 13.43
N LEU A 347 -9.77 17.65 14.60
CA LEU A 347 -9.47 19.07 14.75
C LEU A 347 -8.01 19.40 14.41
N GLU A 348 -7.05 18.56 14.80
CA GLU A 348 -5.64 18.68 14.41
C GLU A 348 -5.47 18.72 12.89
N ILE A 349 -6.16 17.82 12.16
CA ILE A 349 -6.12 17.80 10.70
C ILE A 349 -6.79 19.05 10.11
N LEU A 350 -7.94 19.49 10.63
CA LEU A 350 -8.61 20.70 10.15
C LEU A 350 -7.75 21.96 10.37
N PHE A 351 -7.08 22.08 11.51
CA PHE A 351 -6.15 23.17 11.80
C PHE A 351 -4.90 23.16 10.93
N SER A 352 -4.45 21.99 10.47
CA SER A 352 -3.31 21.91 9.55
C SER A 352 -3.54 22.63 8.21
N TYR A 353 -4.80 22.90 7.83
CA TYR A 353 -5.16 23.67 6.64
C TYR A 353 -5.20 25.18 6.86
N LEU A 354 -5.10 25.65 8.11
CA LEU A 354 -5.12 27.08 8.42
C LEU A 354 -3.68 27.61 8.42
N PRO A 355 -3.38 28.66 7.63
CA PRO A 355 -2.08 29.31 7.66
C PRO A 355 -1.70 29.78 9.07
N SER A 356 -0.51 29.38 9.53
CA SER A 356 0.03 29.72 10.85
C SER A 356 0.85 31.01 10.86
N THR A 357 1.12 31.60 9.70
CA THR A 357 1.97 32.80 9.58
C THR A 357 1.15 34.06 9.89
N GLY A 358 1.60 34.88 10.85
CA GLY A 358 0.95 36.15 11.21
C GLY A 358 1.06 37.22 10.13
N LEU A 359 0.08 38.12 10.08
CA LEU A 359 -0.09 39.10 9.02
C LEU A 359 1.06 40.11 8.97
N LYS A 360 1.57 40.56 10.13
CA LYS A 360 2.72 41.49 10.22
C LYS A 360 3.95 40.95 9.49
N LEU A 361 4.22 39.65 9.64
CA LEU A 361 5.39 39.02 9.02
C LEU A 361 5.23 38.93 7.51
N VAL A 362 4.04 38.57 7.03
CA VAL A 362 3.74 38.52 5.59
C VAL A 362 3.84 39.91 4.97
N GLN A 363 3.25 40.93 5.62
CA GLN A 363 3.34 42.32 5.18
C GLN A 363 4.80 42.78 5.08
N LYS A 364 5.61 42.52 6.11
CA LYS A 364 7.03 42.86 6.11
C LYS A 364 7.77 42.18 4.95
N LYS A 365 7.53 40.88 4.73
CA LYS A 365 8.16 40.12 3.65
C LYS A 365 7.75 40.64 2.27
N ALA A 366 6.46 40.86 2.05
CA ALA A 366 5.93 41.37 0.79
C ALA A 366 6.50 42.77 0.44
N LEU A 367 6.63 43.65 1.43
CA LEU A 367 7.18 44.99 1.21
C LEU A 367 8.70 45.01 1.00
N GLN A 368 9.42 44.04 1.57
CA GLN A 368 10.88 43.91 1.41
C GLN A 368 11.25 43.18 0.13
N ASN A 369 10.51 42.12 -0.20
CA ASN A 369 10.72 41.31 -1.39
C ASN A 369 9.69 41.79 -2.41
N ARG A 370 10.10 42.61 -3.39
CA ARG A 370 9.28 42.96 -4.56
C ARG A 370 9.03 41.72 -5.43
N CYS A 371 8.31 40.75 -4.88
CA CYS A 371 8.10 39.44 -5.48
C CYS A 371 7.14 39.61 -6.65
N VAL A 372 7.63 39.27 -7.85
CA VAL A 372 6.83 39.16 -9.06
C VAL A 372 6.76 37.67 -9.35
N THR A 373 5.73 37.00 -8.85
CA THR A 373 5.43 35.64 -9.32
C THR A 373 4.49 35.78 -10.51
N LEU A 374 4.97 35.39 -11.69
CA LEU A 374 4.14 35.23 -12.87
C LEU A 374 3.25 34.00 -12.64
N TYR A 375 1.98 34.12 -13.05
CA TYR A 375 1.00 33.04 -13.04
C TYR A 375 1.59 31.76 -13.66
N GLU A 376 1.59 30.67 -12.89
CA GLU A 376 1.98 29.35 -13.38
C GLU A 376 0.70 28.52 -13.60
N GLN A 377 0.41 28.24 -14.88
CA GLN A 377 -0.53 27.26 -15.46
C GLN A 377 -2.06 27.37 -15.20
N ASP A 378 -2.84 27.26 -16.29
CA ASP A 378 -4.31 27.39 -16.36
C ASP A 378 -5.14 26.23 -15.74
N GLU A 379 -4.51 25.14 -15.29
CA GLU A 379 -5.20 23.99 -14.66
C GLU A 379 -4.76 23.75 -13.20
N ALA A 380 -4.56 24.84 -12.44
CA ALA A 380 -4.24 24.75 -11.02
C ALA A 380 -5.37 24.04 -10.25
N ASN A 381 -5.00 23.08 -9.41
CA ASN A 381 -5.94 22.47 -8.48
C ASN A 381 -6.36 23.51 -7.44
N VAL A 382 -7.59 23.99 -7.53
CA VAL A 382 -8.14 25.03 -6.65
C VAL A 382 -8.11 24.60 -5.17
N PHE A 383 -8.14 23.29 -4.88
CA PHE A 383 -8.03 22.79 -3.50
C PHE A 383 -6.60 22.84 -2.94
N ALA A 384 -5.57 23.02 -3.77
CA ALA A 384 -4.21 23.26 -3.29
C ALA A 384 -4.04 24.69 -2.72
N GLU A 385 -4.97 25.60 -3.02
CA GLU A 385 -4.94 26.96 -2.50
C GLU A 385 -5.43 27.00 -1.05
N HIS A 386 -4.58 27.50 -0.15
CA HIS A 386 -4.89 27.58 1.28
C HIS A 386 -6.09 28.48 1.56
N SER A 387 -6.26 29.56 0.78
CA SER A 387 -7.42 30.46 0.85
C SER A 387 -8.75 29.73 0.58
N VAL A 388 -8.76 28.83 -0.41
CA VAL A 388 -9.91 27.99 -0.75
C VAL A 388 -10.15 26.94 0.32
N MET A 389 -9.09 26.28 0.78
CA MET A 389 -9.19 25.26 1.84
C MET A 389 -9.74 25.85 3.14
N CYS A 390 -9.35 27.07 3.53
CA CYS A 390 -9.93 27.79 4.67
C CYS A 390 -11.47 27.84 4.61
N ALA A 391 -12.03 28.17 3.44
CA ALA A 391 -13.47 28.22 3.24
C ALA A 391 -14.13 26.84 3.29
N HIS A 392 -13.44 25.79 2.81
CA HIS A 392 -13.96 24.41 2.81
C HIS A 392 -13.91 23.76 4.19
N VAL A 393 -12.88 24.05 5.01
CA VAL A 393 -12.77 23.48 6.36
C VAL A 393 -13.64 24.21 7.39
N LEU A 394 -14.01 25.47 7.14
CA LEU A 394 -14.79 26.29 8.06
C LEU A 394 -16.09 25.62 8.54
N PRO A 395 -16.98 25.05 7.69
CA PRO A 395 -18.21 24.42 8.16
C PRO A 395 -17.94 23.29 9.17
N TYR A 396 -16.89 22.51 8.94
CA TYR A 396 -16.48 21.40 9.80
C TYR A 396 -15.86 21.87 11.12
N LEU A 397 -15.09 22.97 11.10
CA LEU A 397 -14.61 23.63 12.31
C LEU A 397 -15.76 24.17 13.17
N LEU A 398 -16.76 24.79 12.55
CA LEU A 398 -17.94 25.28 13.24
C LEU A 398 -18.78 24.13 13.81
N GLN A 399 -18.93 23.03 13.08
CA GLN A 399 -19.57 21.81 13.58
C GLN A 399 -18.84 21.25 14.81
N MET A 400 -17.51 21.29 14.84
CA MET A 400 -16.74 20.90 16.03
C MET A 400 -16.97 21.87 17.20
N ALA A 401 -17.05 23.18 16.92
CA ALA A 401 -17.39 24.16 17.95
C ALA A 401 -18.76 23.89 18.60
N ASP A 402 -19.73 23.41 17.82
CA ASP A 402 -21.07 23.06 18.33
C ASP A 402 -21.04 21.84 19.29
N LYS A 403 -20.02 20.97 19.17
CA LYS A 403 -19.78 19.84 20.08
C LYS A 403 -18.98 20.22 21.33
N TYR A 404 -18.45 21.44 21.42
CA TYR A 404 -17.55 21.89 22.49
C TYR A 404 -18.09 21.62 23.90
N SER A 405 -19.37 21.94 24.15
CA SER A 405 -20.00 21.80 25.47
C SER A 405 -20.26 20.33 25.86
N GLN A 406 -20.27 19.43 24.88
CA GLN A 406 -20.61 18.01 25.03
C GLN A 406 -19.38 17.14 25.20
N SER A 407 -18.19 17.64 24.84
CA SER A 407 -16.94 16.88 24.82
C SER A 407 -15.84 17.53 25.66
N PRO A 408 -15.51 16.96 26.84
CA PRO A 408 -14.46 17.49 27.71
C PRO A 408 -13.07 17.47 27.08
N SER A 409 -12.75 16.44 26.27
CA SER A 409 -11.46 16.31 25.59
C SER A 409 -11.29 17.37 24.51
N LEU A 410 -12.34 17.59 23.70
CA LEU A 410 -12.38 18.66 22.72
C LEU A 410 -12.26 20.03 23.40
N ALA A 411 -13.03 20.26 24.47
CA ALA A 411 -12.99 21.51 25.21
C ALA A 411 -11.58 21.81 25.74
N LYS A 412 -10.90 20.82 26.32
CA LYS A 412 -9.52 20.98 26.80
C LYS A 412 -8.57 21.39 25.68
N TYR A 413 -8.62 20.70 24.55
CA TYR A 413 -7.74 20.98 23.41
C TYR A 413 -7.99 22.39 22.84
N VAL A 414 -9.26 22.72 22.58
CA VAL A 414 -9.67 24.02 22.03
C VAL A 414 -9.32 25.17 22.98
N ASN A 415 -9.43 24.97 24.30
CA ASN A 415 -9.07 25.99 25.28
C ASN A 415 -7.58 26.33 25.28
N VAL A 416 -6.71 25.33 25.08
CA VAL A 416 -5.27 25.56 24.92
C VAL A 416 -5.02 26.35 23.65
N TRP A 417 -5.54 25.87 22.52
CA TRP A 417 -5.40 26.54 21.22
C TRP A 417 -5.91 28.00 21.25
N ALA A 418 -7.06 28.26 21.88
CA ALA A 418 -7.66 29.58 21.95
C ALA A 418 -6.82 30.57 22.77
N LYS A 419 -6.23 30.12 23.87
CA LYS A 419 -5.31 30.94 24.68
C LYS A 419 -4.03 31.30 23.93
N GLU A 420 -3.49 30.37 23.16
CA GLU A 420 -2.28 30.59 22.36
C GLU A 420 -2.54 31.45 21.12
N SER A 421 -3.67 31.23 20.45
CA SER A 421 -3.99 31.86 19.16
C SER A 421 -4.73 33.19 19.29
N GLY A 422 -5.47 33.41 20.38
CA GLY A 422 -6.34 34.57 20.53
C GLY A 422 -5.61 35.93 20.51
N PRO A 423 -4.53 36.13 21.31
CA PRO A 423 -3.81 37.40 21.32
C PRO A 423 -3.21 37.76 19.95
N SER A 424 -2.57 36.79 19.29
CA SER A 424 -1.98 36.99 17.96
C SER A 424 -3.04 37.25 16.89
N LEU A 425 -4.21 36.60 16.99
CA LEU A 425 -5.33 36.83 16.09
C LEU A 425 -5.91 38.23 16.22
N LEU A 426 -6.08 38.73 17.45
CA LEU A 426 -6.56 40.10 17.66
C LEU A 426 -5.56 41.12 17.13
N GLU A 427 -4.26 40.88 17.34
CA GLU A 427 -3.20 41.70 16.76
C GLU A 427 -3.24 41.70 15.22
N ASP A 428 -3.36 40.54 14.58
CA ASP A 428 -3.49 40.43 13.11
C ASP A 428 -4.72 41.19 12.57
N LEU A 429 -5.84 41.14 13.29
CA LEU A 429 -7.06 41.88 12.93
C LEU A 429 -6.89 43.41 13.06
N LEU A 430 -6.13 43.86 14.07
CA LEU A 430 -5.80 45.28 14.24
C LEU A 430 -4.83 45.77 13.16
N VAL A 431 -3.85 44.94 12.77
CA VAL A 431 -2.91 45.24 11.68
C VAL A 431 -3.62 45.50 10.36
N CYS A 432 -4.71 44.77 10.09
CA CYS A 432 -5.54 45.04 8.90
C CYS A 432 -6.07 46.48 8.86
N GLN A 433 -6.30 47.11 10.01
CA GLN A 433 -6.80 48.47 10.12
C GLN A 433 -5.69 49.51 9.93
N GLU A 434 -4.44 49.14 10.20
CA GLU A 434 -3.24 49.96 9.99
C GLU A 434 -2.76 49.95 8.53
N LEU A 435 -3.34 49.10 7.68
CA LEU A 435 -2.98 49.04 6.26
C LEU A 435 -3.30 50.39 5.57
N PRO A 436 -2.36 50.94 4.77
CA PRO A 436 -2.50 52.27 4.22
C PRO A 436 -3.73 52.37 3.32
N SER A 437 -4.62 53.30 3.66
CA SER A 437 -5.81 53.60 2.87
C SER A 437 -5.40 54.33 1.57
N GLY A 438 -5.60 53.70 0.42
CA GLY A 438 -5.50 54.38 -0.89
C GLY A 438 -4.11 54.43 -1.52
N ASP A 439 -3.09 53.79 -0.94
CA ASP A 439 -1.80 53.59 -1.62
C ASP A 439 -1.84 52.35 -2.52
N MET A 440 -2.17 52.57 -3.79
CA MET A 440 -2.29 51.52 -4.80
C MET A 440 -1.01 50.68 -4.92
N GLN A 441 0.17 51.28 -4.78
CA GLN A 441 1.42 50.56 -4.98
C GLN A 441 1.74 49.62 -3.83
N THR A 442 1.46 50.03 -2.59
CA THR A 442 1.54 49.14 -1.42
C THR A 442 0.53 47.99 -1.54
N TRP A 443 -0.72 48.26 -1.92
CA TRP A 443 -1.73 47.21 -2.08
C TRP A 443 -1.38 46.22 -3.19
N LEU A 444 -0.91 46.68 -4.34
CA LEU A 444 -0.45 45.79 -5.41
C LEU A 444 0.70 44.90 -4.94
N THR A 445 1.65 45.45 -4.17
CA THR A 445 2.77 44.67 -3.61
C THR A 445 2.29 43.57 -2.67
N LEU A 446 1.32 43.87 -1.80
CA LEU A 446 0.72 42.88 -0.89
C LEU A 446 -0.10 41.82 -1.64
N LEU A 447 -0.88 42.22 -2.64
CA LEU A 447 -1.72 41.32 -3.43
C LEU A 447 -0.91 40.38 -4.33
N MET A 448 0.31 40.78 -4.72
CA MET A 448 1.24 39.92 -5.47
C MET A 448 1.95 38.88 -4.61
N ASP A 449 1.90 39.00 -3.27
CA ASP A 449 2.46 37.99 -2.37
C ASP A 449 1.49 36.80 -2.23
N THR A 450 1.98 35.59 -2.54
CA THR A 450 1.17 34.36 -2.57
C THR A 450 0.65 33.94 -1.20
N HIS A 451 1.23 34.45 -0.11
CA HIS A 451 0.83 34.12 1.25
C HIS A 451 -0.16 35.15 1.82
N PHE A 452 -0.21 36.38 1.30
CA PHE A 452 -1.04 37.44 1.86
C PHE A 452 -2.53 37.07 1.91
N HIS A 453 -3.13 36.69 0.77
CA HIS A 453 -4.54 36.29 0.74
C HIS A 453 -4.80 35.07 1.63
N SER A 454 -3.95 34.05 1.53
CA SER A 454 -4.05 32.83 2.34
C SER A 454 -4.05 33.15 3.84
N THR A 455 -3.15 34.02 4.32
CA THR A 455 -3.09 34.46 5.72
C THR A 455 -4.36 35.18 6.14
N LEU A 456 -4.93 36.04 5.30
CA LEU A 456 -6.20 36.73 5.60
C LEU A 456 -7.36 35.74 5.73
N CYS A 457 -7.47 34.77 4.81
CA CYS A 457 -8.46 33.70 4.90
C CYS A 457 -8.31 32.87 6.18
N GLY A 458 -7.08 32.48 6.53
CA GLY A 458 -6.78 31.76 7.77
C GLY A 458 -7.14 32.57 9.02
N MET A 459 -6.81 33.85 9.04
CA MET A 459 -7.17 34.79 10.11
C MET A 459 -8.69 34.87 10.29
N LEU A 460 -9.46 35.11 9.23
CA LEU A 460 -10.92 35.20 9.32
C LEU A 460 -11.56 33.86 9.73
N THR A 461 -11.01 32.73 9.28
CA THR A 461 -11.49 31.39 9.69
C THR A 461 -11.29 31.16 11.18
N ARG A 462 -10.10 31.50 11.71
CA ARG A 462 -9.79 31.41 13.15
C ARG A 462 -10.69 32.34 13.96
N ALA A 463 -10.95 33.56 13.47
CA ALA A 463 -11.88 34.50 14.11
C ALA A 463 -13.32 33.97 14.16
N ALA A 464 -13.83 33.44 13.05
CA ALA A 464 -15.15 32.83 12.99
C ALA A 464 -15.30 31.69 14.01
N LEU A 465 -14.30 30.80 14.08
CA LEU A 465 -14.28 29.70 15.04
C LEU A 465 -14.28 30.21 16.49
N LEU A 466 -13.41 31.16 16.84
CA LEU A 466 -13.31 31.70 18.19
C LEU A 466 -14.61 32.40 18.61
N ILE A 467 -15.21 33.20 17.72
CA ILE A 467 -16.51 33.85 17.95
C ILE A 467 -17.63 32.81 18.17
N ARG A 468 -17.62 31.70 17.43
CA ARG A 468 -18.59 30.60 17.62
C ARG A 468 -18.40 29.92 18.97
N LEU A 469 -17.17 29.58 19.35
CA LEU A 469 -16.88 28.96 20.65
C LEU A 469 -17.31 29.83 21.84
N MET A 470 -17.04 31.15 21.76
CA MET A 470 -17.50 32.13 22.75
C MET A 470 -19.04 32.30 22.77
N LYS A 471 -19.75 31.82 21.73
CA LYS A 471 -21.22 31.75 21.70
C LYS A 471 -21.73 30.54 22.47
N GLU A 472 -21.14 29.39 22.20
CA GLU A 472 -21.66 28.10 22.65
C GLU A 472 -21.37 27.83 24.13
N SER A 473 -20.42 28.54 24.75
CA SER A 473 -20.14 28.38 26.18
C SER A 473 -19.82 29.67 26.93
N LYS A 474 -20.51 29.87 28.06
CA LYS A 474 -20.20 30.91 29.05
C LYS A 474 -18.94 30.60 29.87
N SER A 475 -18.49 29.34 29.89
CA SER A 475 -17.27 28.90 30.58
C SER A 475 -16.03 28.88 29.67
N PHE A 476 -16.14 29.45 28.47
CA PHE A 476 -15.01 29.58 27.57
C PHE A 476 -13.93 30.49 28.19
N PRO A 477 -12.62 30.20 28.01
CA PRO A 477 -11.55 30.99 28.62
C PRO A 477 -11.65 32.47 28.27
N ASP A 478 -11.31 33.32 29.23
CA ASP A 478 -11.20 34.76 29.01
C ASP A 478 -9.94 35.05 28.18
N VAL A 479 -10.11 35.07 26.86
CA VAL A 479 -9.05 35.33 25.87
C VAL A 479 -9.12 36.78 25.41
N CYS A 480 -10.34 37.25 25.12
CA CYS A 480 -10.69 38.63 24.83
C CYS A 480 -12.22 38.78 24.92
N GLU A 481 -12.74 40.01 24.94
CA GLU A 481 -14.18 40.21 24.82
C GLU A 481 -14.68 39.85 23.41
N ARG A 482 -15.78 39.09 23.33
CA ARG A 482 -16.38 38.67 22.05
C ARG A 482 -16.72 39.86 21.16
N SER A 483 -17.32 40.91 21.75
CA SER A 483 -17.67 42.17 21.09
C SER A 483 -16.46 42.78 20.41
N THR A 484 -15.33 42.84 21.11
CA THR A 484 -14.07 43.40 20.62
C THR A 484 -13.54 42.60 19.43
N LEU A 485 -13.52 41.28 19.53
CA LEU A 485 -13.07 40.42 18.43
C LEU A 485 -13.98 40.56 17.19
N GLN A 486 -15.29 40.56 17.38
CA GLN A 486 -16.27 40.70 16.30
C GLN A 486 -16.17 42.08 15.63
N GLN A 487 -15.99 43.15 16.41
CA GLN A 487 -15.78 44.51 15.89
C GLN A 487 -14.46 44.64 15.12
N ALA A 488 -13.37 44.06 15.64
CA ALA A 488 -12.07 44.06 14.96
C ALA A 488 -12.14 43.31 13.62
N ALA A 489 -12.78 42.14 13.59
CA ALA A 489 -12.97 41.36 12.38
C ALA A 489 -13.87 42.08 11.34
N LEU A 490 -14.92 42.76 11.80
CA LEU A 490 -15.76 43.63 10.99
C LEU A 490 -14.99 44.79 10.36
N ALA A 491 -14.19 45.49 11.17
CA ALA A 491 -13.38 46.60 10.71
C ALA A 491 -12.34 46.15 9.67
N ALA A 492 -11.62 45.05 9.96
CA ALA A 492 -10.68 44.44 9.04
C ALA A 492 -11.35 44.08 7.70
N HIS A 493 -12.49 43.37 7.73
CA HIS A 493 -13.22 43.00 6.52
C HIS A 493 -13.65 44.22 5.68
N ARG A 494 -14.10 45.32 6.31
CA ARG A 494 -14.46 46.55 5.60
C ARG A 494 -13.26 47.20 4.91
N VAL A 495 -12.12 47.29 5.59
CA VAL A 495 -10.88 47.85 5.01
C VAL A 495 -10.43 47.00 3.83
N LEU A 496 -10.39 45.67 4.00
CA LEU A 496 -9.99 44.72 2.96
C LEU A 496 -10.90 44.81 1.73
N ARG A 497 -12.23 44.82 1.93
CA ARG A 497 -13.20 44.95 0.84
C ARG A 497 -13.08 46.29 0.10
N LYS A 498 -12.84 47.39 0.81
CA LYS A 498 -12.65 48.72 0.20
C LYS A 498 -11.43 48.75 -0.73
N ASN A 499 -10.42 47.93 -0.46
CA ASN A 499 -9.21 47.82 -1.26
C ASN A 499 -9.23 46.61 -2.22
N GLY A 500 -10.41 46.06 -2.53
CA GLY A 500 -10.59 45.03 -3.58
C GLY A 500 -10.26 43.60 -3.16
N VAL A 501 -10.06 43.32 -1.87
CA VAL A 501 -9.88 41.95 -1.37
C VAL A 501 -11.25 41.29 -1.16
N HIS A 502 -11.47 40.18 -1.85
CA HIS A 502 -12.71 39.41 -1.77
C HIS A 502 -12.50 38.04 -1.12
N PHE A 503 -13.48 37.63 -0.33
CA PHE A 503 -13.53 36.34 0.37
C PHE A 503 -14.74 35.53 -0.09
N SER A 504 -14.69 34.21 0.06
CA SER A 504 -15.88 33.35 -0.05
C SER A 504 -16.96 33.83 0.92
N CYS A 505 -18.22 33.85 0.49
CA CYS A 505 -19.34 34.37 1.27
C CYS A 505 -19.50 33.71 2.65
N SER A 506 -19.05 32.46 2.80
CA SER A 506 -19.10 31.72 4.07
C SER A 506 -18.26 32.35 5.18
N LEU A 507 -17.11 32.96 4.84
CA LEU A 507 -16.17 33.52 5.81
C LEU A 507 -16.72 34.79 6.48
N PRO A 508 -17.12 35.84 5.74
CA PRO A 508 -17.75 37.00 6.35
C PRO A 508 -19.03 36.65 7.10
N ALA A 509 -19.89 35.78 6.54
CA ALA A 509 -21.14 35.38 7.21
C ALA A 509 -20.89 34.75 8.59
N ALA A 510 -19.90 33.85 8.69
CA ALA A 510 -19.56 33.20 9.95
C ALA A 510 -18.99 34.17 11.01
N VAL A 511 -18.18 35.15 10.59
CA VAL A 511 -17.69 36.22 11.49
C VAL A 511 -18.81 37.16 11.93
N LEU A 512 -19.76 37.44 11.04
CA LEU A 512 -20.92 38.30 11.29
C LEU A 512 -21.96 37.63 12.19
N GLY A 513 -21.90 36.31 12.37
CA GLY A 513 -22.90 35.54 13.09
C GLY A 513 -24.20 35.36 12.30
N GLU A 514 -24.18 35.61 10.99
CA GLU A 514 -25.29 35.31 10.09
C GLU A 514 -25.25 33.81 9.78
N SER A 515 -26.32 33.09 10.12
CA SER A 515 -26.43 31.67 9.79
C SER A 515 -26.45 31.52 8.27
N SER A 516 -25.40 30.92 7.69
CA SER A 516 -25.43 30.39 6.33
C SER A 516 -26.58 29.39 6.23
N LYS A 517 -27.67 29.79 5.58
CA LYS A 517 -28.77 28.90 5.22
C LYS A 517 -28.37 28.02 4.05
#